data_AF-A0A917LK95-F1
#
_entry.id   AF-A0A917LK95-F1
#
_cell.length_a   1.000
_cell.length_b   1.000
_cell.length_c   1.000
_cell.angle_alpha   90.00
_cell.angle_beta   90.00
_cell.angle_gamma   90.00
#
_symmetry.space_group_name_H-M   'P 1'
#
loop_
_entity.id
_entity.type
_entity.pdbx_description
1 polymer ?
#
loop_
_entity_poly.entity_id
_entity_poly.type
_entity_poly.pdbx_seq_one_letter_code
_entity_poly.pdbx_strand_id
1 'polypeptide(L)'
;MLRSKQGHANYKVVNKKTLKSTNIKLHDYLSNKQVHLASTKPDVIWQFSQRLKEIYAEKGEDISVYVDCKIGINGSPYKQLVDPTVDLTTVPWNIFKHSEWLLPSQ
;
A
#
# COMPACT_ATOMS: atom_id res chain seq x y z
N MET A 1 -10.58 -15.52 -11.87
CA MET A 1 -10.41 -14.60 -13.03
C MET A 1 -9.00 -14.71 -13.58
N LEU A 2 -8.83 -15.19 -14.82
CA LEU A 2 -7.55 -15.20 -15.54
C LEU A 2 -7.26 -13.78 -16.04
N ARG A 3 -6.64 -12.96 -15.19
CA ARG A 3 -6.13 -11.63 -15.55
C ARG A 3 -4.71 -11.51 -15.06
N SER A 4 -3.80 -11.08 -15.94
CA SER A 4 -2.46 -10.70 -15.55
C SER A 4 -2.50 -9.29 -15.00
N LYS A 5 -1.93 -9.09 -13.80
CA LYS A 5 -1.77 -7.78 -13.19
C LYS A 5 -0.30 -7.53 -12.99
N GLN A 6 0.17 -6.38 -13.44
CA GLN A 6 1.51 -5.90 -13.14
C GLN A 6 1.37 -4.55 -12.46
N GLY A 7 2.14 -4.31 -11.43
CA GLY A 7 2.01 -3.10 -10.64
C GLY A 7 3.32 -2.70 -9.99
N HIS A 8 3.43 -1.40 -9.77
CA HIS A 8 4.49 -0.78 -9.01
C HIS A 8 3.86 -0.07 -7.81
N ALA A 9 4.37 -0.33 -6.62
CA ALA A 9 3.95 0.31 -5.40
C ALA A 9 5.15 0.90 -4.66
N ASN A 10 5.03 2.16 -4.27
CA ASN A 10 6.01 2.86 -3.44
C ASN A 10 5.36 3.21 -2.10
N TYR A 11 5.98 2.73 -1.03
CA TYR A 11 5.49 2.91 0.33
C TYR A 11 6.30 4.01 1.00
N LYS A 12 5.62 5.11 1.31
CA LYS A 12 6.19 6.25 2.04
C LYS A 12 5.68 6.22 3.47
N VAL A 13 6.59 6.01 4.40
CA VAL A 13 6.34 6.07 5.84
C VAL A 13 6.67 7.47 6.33
N VAL A 14 5.77 8.08 7.09
CA VAL A 14 5.97 9.38 7.71
C VAL A 14 5.83 9.23 9.21
N ASN A 15 6.88 9.54 9.96
CA ASN A 15 6.81 9.52 11.42
C ASN A 15 6.05 10.76 11.91
N LYS A 16 5.01 10.57 12.72
CA LYS A 16 4.12 11.66 13.16
C LYS A 16 4.81 12.62 14.14
N LYS A 17 5.79 12.15 14.91
CA LYS A 17 6.53 12.97 15.89
C LYS A 17 7.61 13.83 15.23
N THR A 18 8.36 13.23 14.30
CA THR A 18 9.53 13.89 13.68
C THR A 18 9.24 14.49 12.31
N LEU A 19 8.07 14.18 11.73
CA LEU A 19 7.67 14.54 10.36
C LEU A 19 8.65 14.07 9.27
N LYS A 20 9.57 13.17 9.62
CA LYS A 20 10.52 12.59 8.66
C LYS A 20 9.80 11.56 7.81
N SER A 21 9.95 11.70 6.49
CA SER A 21 9.47 10.72 5.53
C SER A 21 10.58 9.79 5.07
N THR A 22 10.31 8.49 5.07
CA THR A 22 11.21 7.44 4.59
C THR A 22 10.49 6.56 3.56
N ASN A 23 11.22 6.18 2.51
CA ASN A 23 10.71 5.23 1.52
C ASN A 23 11.13 3.83 1.91
N ILE A 24 10.17 2.90 1.88
CA ILE A 24 10.39 1.51 2.26
C ILE A 24 10.81 0.69 1.05
N LYS A 25 11.90 -0.06 1.20
CA LYS A 25 12.27 -1.13 0.27
C LYS A 25 11.49 -2.38 0.64
N LEU A 26 10.55 -2.78 -0.22
CA LEU A 26 9.66 -3.93 0.03
C LEU A 26 10.41 -5.25 0.24
N HIS A 27 11.52 -5.44 -0.47
CA HIS A 27 12.35 -6.66 -0.39
C HIS A 27 12.99 -6.88 0.99
N ASP A 28 13.09 -5.84 1.83
CA ASP A 28 13.63 -5.98 3.18
C ASP A 28 12.60 -6.61 4.15
N TYR A 29 11.31 -6.57 3.78
CA TYR A 29 10.21 -7.04 4.62
C TYR A 29 9.46 -8.25 4.04
N LEU A 30 9.45 -8.38 2.71
CA LEU A 30 8.57 -9.30 2.00
C LEU A 30 9.37 -10.18 1.03
N SER A 31 8.95 -11.45 0.91
CA SER A 31 9.45 -12.33 -0.16
C SER A 31 9.02 -11.83 -1.54
N ASN A 32 9.72 -12.24 -2.61
CA ASN A 32 9.39 -11.82 -3.98
C ASN A 32 7.92 -12.06 -4.38
N LYS A 33 7.32 -13.17 -3.92
CA LYS A 33 5.90 -13.45 -4.15
C LYS A 33 5.00 -12.45 -3.43
N GLN A 34 5.32 -12.10 -2.19
CA GLN A 34 4.57 -11.12 -1.40
C GLN A 34 4.75 -9.70 -1.92
N VAL A 35 5.94 -9.32 -2.39
CA VAL A 35 6.19 -8.02 -3.04
C VAL A 35 5.24 -7.83 -4.22
N HIS A 36 5.07 -8.85 -5.06
CA HIS A 36 4.13 -8.80 -6.17
C HIS A 36 2.68 -8.61 -5.70
N LEU A 37 2.27 -9.32 -4.64
CA LEU A 37 0.93 -9.18 -4.06
C LEU A 37 0.71 -7.78 -3.46
N ALA A 38 1.68 -7.29 -2.68
CA ALA A 38 1.69 -5.95 -2.09
C ALA A 38 1.90 -4.83 -3.12
N SER A 39 2.03 -5.14 -4.40
CA SER A 39 2.10 -4.15 -5.48
C SER A 39 0.93 -4.24 -6.46
N THR A 40 0.02 -5.21 -6.28
CA THR A 40 -1.07 -5.49 -7.23
C THR A 40 -2.44 -5.70 -6.60
N LYS A 41 -2.49 -6.13 -5.33
CA LYS A 41 -3.74 -6.39 -4.61
C LYS A 41 -3.96 -5.29 -3.57
N PRO A 42 -5.06 -4.53 -3.65
CA PRO A 42 -5.33 -3.45 -2.70
C PRO A 42 -5.41 -3.96 -1.26
N ASP A 43 -6.02 -5.12 -1.09
CA ASP A 43 -6.13 -5.80 0.19
C ASP A 43 -4.79 -6.02 0.88
N VAL A 44 -3.82 -6.53 0.12
CA VAL A 44 -2.47 -6.81 0.60
C VAL A 44 -1.69 -5.52 0.82
N ILE A 45 -1.93 -4.49 0.00
CA ILE A 45 -1.34 -3.16 0.20
C ILE A 45 -1.77 -2.58 1.55
N TRP A 46 -3.06 -2.65 1.87
CA TRP A 46 -3.59 -2.21 3.16
C TRP A 46 -3.03 -3.07 4.30
N GLN A 47 -3.04 -4.40 4.18
CA GLN A 47 -2.50 -5.31 5.20
C GLN A 47 -1.02 -5.02 5.49
N PHE A 48 -0.21 -4.80 4.46
CA PHE A 48 1.20 -4.49 4.63
C PHE A 48 1.40 -3.12 5.28
N SER A 49 0.54 -2.14 4.99
CA SER A 49 0.57 -0.83 5.65
C SER A 49 0.28 -0.93 7.15
N GLN A 50 -0.68 -1.76 7.55
CA GLN A 50 -0.94 -2.06 8.97
C GLN A 50 0.23 -2.82 9.61
N ARG A 51 0.84 -3.77 8.90
CA ARG A 51 2.02 -4.48 9.39
C ARG A 51 3.20 -3.53 9.64
N LEU A 52 3.43 -2.56 8.76
CA LEU A 52 4.44 -1.52 8.98
C LEU A 52 4.12 -0.72 10.26
N LYS A 53 2.86 -0.32 10.45
CA LYS A 53 2.43 0.38 11.66
C LYS A 53 2.80 -0.39 12.93
N GLU A 54 2.55 -1.70 12.96
CA GLU A 54 2.92 -2.57 14.09
C GLU A 54 4.44 -2.63 14.32
N ILE A 55 5.22 -2.85 13.25
CA ILE A 55 6.70 -2.94 13.34
C ILE A 55 7.31 -1.65 13.91
N TYR A 56 6.78 -0.49 13.52
CA TYR A 56 7.25 0.79 14.02
C TYR A 56 6.71 1.09 15.43
N ALA A 57 5.48 0.67 15.75
CA ALA A 57 4.92 0.77 17.09
C ALA A 57 5.73 -0.06 18.11
N GLU A 58 6.20 -1.25 17.74
CA GLU A 58 7.12 -2.07 18.55
C GLU A 58 8.43 -1.33 18.86
N LYS A 59 8.86 -0.40 17.99
CA LYS A 59 10.04 0.46 18.18
C LYS A 59 9.71 1.77 18.92
N GLY A 60 8.45 1.99 19.31
CA GLY A 60 7.99 3.21 19.99
C GLY A 60 7.71 4.40 19.04
N GLU A 61 7.63 4.16 17.74
CA GLU A 61 7.34 5.17 16.72
C GLU A 61 5.89 5.07 16.24
N ASP A 62 5.20 6.21 16.18
CA ASP A 62 3.89 6.32 15.53
C ASP A 62 4.07 6.86 14.11
N ILE A 63 3.55 6.13 13.14
CA ILE A 63 3.76 6.38 11.72
C ILE A 63 2.43 6.47 10.95
N SER A 64 2.48 7.18 9.84
CA SER A 64 1.47 7.20 8.79
C SER A 64 2.08 6.61 7.51
N VAL A 65 1.30 5.84 6.77
CA VAL A 65 1.77 5.15 5.55
C VAL A 65 0.95 5.62 4.37
N TYR A 66 1.64 6.19 3.40
CA TYR A 66 1.09 6.63 2.13
C TYR A 66 1.61 5.72 1.03
N VAL A 67 0.72 5.25 0.16
CA VAL A 67 1.08 4.29 -0.89
C VAL A 67 0.72 4.86 -2.25
N ASP A 68 1.74 5.07 -3.07
CA ASP A 68 1.56 5.33 -4.50
C ASP A 68 1.62 3.99 -5.24
N CYS A 69 0.46 3.48 -5.68
CA CYS A 69 0.35 2.23 -6.40
C CYS A 69 -0.32 2.42 -7.76
N LYS A 70 0.38 1.97 -8.81
CA LYS A 70 -0.10 1.97 -10.19
C LYS A 70 -0.09 0.56 -10.76
N ILE A 71 -1.16 0.19 -11.46
CA ILE A 71 -1.35 -1.16 -12.00
C ILE A 71 -1.76 -1.11 -13.46
N GLY A 72 -1.18 -2.00 -14.27
CA GLY A 72 -1.65 -2.37 -15.59
C GLY A 72 -2.33 -3.74 -15.55
N ILE A 73 -3.46 -3.87 -16.26
CA ILE A 73 -4.20 -5.13 -16.38
C ILE A 73 -4.08 -5.63 -17.82
N ASN A 74 -3.64 -6.87 -18.01
CA ASN A 74 -3.50 -7.51 -19.33
C ASN A 74 -2.72 -6.66 -20.37
N GLY A 75 -1.63 -6.00 -19.95
CA GLY A 75 -0.81 -5.16 -20.83
C GLY A 75 -1.35 -3.75 -21.07
N SER A 76 -2.47 -3.38 -20.43
CA SER A 76 -2.98 -2.01 -20.46
C SER A 76 -2.03 -1.03 -19.76
N PRO A 77 -2.08 0.27 -20.09
CA PRO A 77 -1.30 1.30 -19.40
C PRO A 77 -1.53 1.28 -17.89
N TYR A 78 -0.48 1.64 -17.15
CA TYR A 78 -0.55 1.76 -15.70
C TYR A 78 -1.52 2.88 -15.29
N LYS A 79 -2.48 2.53 -14.44
CA LYS A 79 -3.43 3.47 -13.83
C LYS A 79 -3.27 3.48 -12.32
N GLN A 80 -3.57 4.62 -11.69
CA GLN A 80 -3.55 4.75 -10.23
C GLN A 80 -4.59 3.82 -9.63
N LEU A 81 -4.18 2.96 -8.69
CA LEU A 81 -5.06 2.07 -7.95
C LEU A 81 -5.43 2.67 -6.59
N VAL A 82 -4.43 3.17 -5.86
CA VAL A 82 -4.57 3.65 -4.49
C VAL A 82 -4.30 5.15 -4.46
N ASP A 83 -5.15 5.90 -3.75
CA ASP A 83 -4.93 7.32 -3.52
C ASP A 83 -3.67 7.55 -2.66
N PRO A 84 -2.63 8.22 -3.19
CA PRO A 84 -1.38 8.45 -2.46
C PRO A 84 -1.50 9.48 -1.33
N THR A 85 -2.63 10.19 -1.24
CA THR A 85 -2.88 11.21 -0.21
C THR A 85 -3.54 10.65 1.05
N VAL A 86 -4.08 9.43 0.99
CA VAL A 86 -4.76 8.79 2.11
C VAL A 86 -3.77 8.02 2.99
N ASP A 87 -3.83 8.23 4.30
CA ASP A 87 -3.08 7.46 5.28
C ASP A 87 -3.74 6.09 5.51
N LEU A 88 -3.17 5.05 4.91
CA LEU A 88 -3.71 3.69 5.01
C LEU A 88 -3.63 3.10 6.42
N THR A 89 -2.83 3.67 7.33
CA THR A 89 -2.73 3.18 8.72
C THR A 89 -3.94 3.55 9.58
N THR A 90 -4.67 4.59 9.17
CA THR A 90 -5.83 5.13 9.90
C THR A 90 -7.14 4.60 9.32
N VAL A 91 -7.14 4.15 8.06
CA VAL A 91 -8.32 3.63 7.40
C VAL A 91 -8.72 2.25 7.96
N PRO A 92 -9.95 2.08 8.47
CA PRO A 92 -10.45 0.78 8.89
C PRO A 92 -10.79 -0.11 7.69
N TRP A 93 -10.61 -1.42 7.86
CA TRP A 93 -11.05 -2.38 6.87
C TRP A 93 -12.58 -2.50 6.88
N ASN A 94 -13.22 -2.28 5.73
CA ASN A 94 -14.66 -2.49 5.59
C ASN A 94 -14.94 -3.70 4.70
N ILE A 95 -15.51 -4.76 5.26
CA ILE A 95 -15.78 -6.02 4.56
C ILE A 95 -16.97 -5.86 3.59
N PHE A 96 -17.94 -5.01 3.95
CA PHE A 96 -19.24 -4.93 3.28
C PHE A 96 -19.38 -3.71 2.36
N LYS A 97 -18.43 -2.77 2.39
CA LYS A 97 -18.49 -1.55 1.57
C LYS A 97 -17.22 -1.39 0.74
N HIS A 98 -17.35 -0.63 -0.33
CA HIS A 98 -16.19 -0.23 -1.11
C HIS A 98 -15.29 0.70 -0.28
N SER A 99 -13.99 0.48 -0.40
CA SER A 99 -12.95 1.31 0.21
C SER A 99 -12.81 2.63 -0.54
N GLU A 100 -12.96 3.76 0.15
CA GLU A 100 -12.89 5.11 -0.47
C GLU A 100 -11.50 5.46 -1.01
N TRP A 101 -10.45 4.82 -0.49
CA TRP A 101 -9.06 5.01 -0.94
C TRP A 101 -8.71 4.25 -2.22
N LEU A 102 -9.62 3.40 -2.72
CA LEU A 102 -9.47 2.75 -4.02
C LEU A 102 -10.02 3.65 -5.12
N LEU A 103 -9.17 3.98 -6.07
CA LEU A 103 -9.57 4.77 -7.22
C LEU A 103 -10.26 3.88 -8.26
N PRO A 104 -11.32 4.38 -8.92
CA PRO A 104 -12.01 3.62 -9.95
C PRO A 104 -11.08 3.36 -11.14
N SER A 105 -11.07 2.12 -11.61
CA SER A 105 -10.48 1.77 -12.91
C SER A 105 -11.35 2.38 -14.02
N GLN A 106 -10.95 3.51 -14.57
CA GLN A 106 -11.43 3.95 -15.88
C GLN A 106 -10.90 3.01 -16.98
#